data_AF-A0A7W0P989-F1
#
_entry.id   AF-A0A7W0P989-F1
#
_cell.length_a   1.000
_cell.length_b   1.000
_cell.length_c   1.000
_cell.angle_alpha   90.00
_cell.angle_beta   90.00
_cell.angle_gamma   90.00
#
_symmetry.space_group_name_H-M   'P 1'
#
loop_
_entity.id
_entity.type
_entity.pdbx_description
1 polymer ?
#
loop_
_entity_poly.entity_id
_entity_poly.type
_entity_poly.pdbx_seq_one_letter_code
_entity_poly.pdbx_strand_id
1 'polypeptide(L)' 'MVAETATSLRRGLAILFALEGEASQNGGLGVTRIAELVGREKSQISRSLKILAQYGLVERDAETRGYRLGPRLF' A
#
# COMPACT_ATOMS: atom_id res chain seq x y z
N MET A 1 12.22 -1.38 -19.26
CA MET A 1 10.87 -0.85 -19.52
C MET A 1 9.79 -1.87 -19.15
N VAL A 2 9.46 -2.90 -19.95
CA VAL A 2 8.33 -3.83 -19.64
C VAL A 2 8.48 -4.60 -18.31
N ALA A 3 9.67 -5.14 -18.02
CA ALA A 3 9.92 -5.87 -16.78
C ALA A 3 9.81 -4.99 -15.52
N GLU A 4 10.13 -3.71 -15.64
CA GLU A 4 10.07 -2.73 -14.56
C GLU A 4 8.62 -2.31 -14.27
N THR A 5 7.82 -2.15 -15.32
CA THR A 5 6.37 -1.95 -15.22
C THR A 5 5.69 -3.14 -14.55
N ALA A 6 6.02 -4.37 -14.97
CA ALA A 6 5.49 -5.60 -14.36
C ALA A 6 5.85 -5.73 -12.88
N THR A 7 7.09 -5.37 -12.52
CA THR A 7 7.55 -5.34 -11.11
C THR A 7 6.77 -4.31 -10.28
N SER A 8 6.48 -3.16 -10.88
CA SER A 8 5.76 -2.08 -10.22
C SER A 8 4.28 -2.39 -10.01
N LEU A 9 3.63 -2.99 -11.01
CA LEU A 9 2.25 -3.48 -10.87
C LEU A 9 2.15 -4.58 -9.81
N ARG A 10 3.05 -5.59 -9.86
CA ARG A 10 3.07 -6.67 -8.86
C ARG A 10 3.21 -6.12 -7.44
N ARG A 11 4.06 -5.11 -7.24
CA ARG A 11 4.24 -4.45 -5.93
C ARG A 11 2.98 -3.68 -5.52
N GLY A 12 2.33 -2.96 -6.45
CA GLY A 12 1.07 -2.29 -6.18
C GLY A 12 -0.01 -3.26 -5.70
N LEU A 13 -0.19 -4.38 -6.41
CA LEU A 13 -1.14 -5.43 -6.03
C LEU A 13 -0.81 -6.06 -4.67
N ALA A 14 0.47 -6.37 -4.41
CA ALA A 14 0.89 -6.92 -3.13
C ALA A 14 0.59 -5.97 -1.94
N ILE A 15 0.74 -4.66 -2.14
CA ILE A 15 0.36 -3.66 -1.13
C ILE A 15 -1.15 -3.68 -0.89
N LEU A 16 -1.98 -3.74 -1.94
CA LEU A 16 -3.44 -3.77 -1.79
C LEU A 16 -3.89 -5.02 -1.03
N PHE A 17 -3.35 -6.21 -1.35
CA PHE A 17 -3.66 -7.44 -0.62
C PHE A 17 -3.19 -7.41 0.85
N ALA A 18 -2.04 -6.80 1.13
CA ALA A 18 -1.59 -6.62 2.52
C ALA A 18 -2.54 -5.72 3.32
N LEU A 19 -3.14 -4.72 2.67
CA LEU A 19 -4.10 -3.80 3.28
C LEU A 19 -5.51 -4.41 3.43
N GLU A 20 -5.95 -5.25 2.51
CA GLU A 20 -7.22 -5.99 2.62
C GLU A 20 -7.26 -6.86 3.89
N GLY A 21 -6.14 -7.51 4.23
CA GLY A 21 -6.04 -8.34 5.42
C GLY A 21 -5.91 -7.53 6.72
N GLU A 22 -4.66 -7.34 7.16
CA GLU A 22 -4.34 -6.92 8.53
C GLU A 22 -4.78 -5.45 8.81
N ALA A 23 -4.90 -4.61 7.78
CA ALA A 23 -5.36 -3.21 7.95
C ALA A 23 -6.86 -3.12 8.24
N SER A 24 -7.68 -4.03 7.68
CA SER A 24 -9.12 -4.04 7.91
C SER A 24 -9.48 -4.35 9.36
N GLN A 25 -8.61 -5.03 10.11
CA GLN A 25 -8.84 -5.37 11.52
C GLN A 25 -8.28 -4.36 12.50
N ASN A 26 -7.22 -3.64 12.13
CA ASN A 26 -6.47 -2.75 13.02
C ASN A 26 -6.60 -1.25 12.71
N GLY A 27 -7.51 -0.87 11.80
CA GLY A 27 -7.74 0.53 11.42
C GLY A 27 -6.68 1.13 10.49
N GLY A 28 -5.78 0.31 9.94
CA GLY A 28 -4.72 0.72 9.03
C GLY A 28 -3.37 0.08 9.33
N LEU A 29 -2.45 0.11 8.36
CA LEU A 29 -1.07 -0.36 8.52
C LEU A 29 -0.06 0.75 8.28
N GLY A 30 0.93 0.87 9.17
CA GLY A 30 2.08 1.73 8.95
C GLY A 30 2.95 1.21 7.79
N VAL A 31 3.65 2.13 7.10
CA VAL A 31 4.53 1.80 5.96
C VAL A 31 5.60 0.75 6.30
N THR A 32 6.09 0.72 7.54
CA THR A 32 7.06 -0.29 7.99
C THR A 32 6.45 -1.69 7.98
N ARG A 33 5.24 -1.85 8.53
CA ARG A 33 4.54 -3.13 8.54
C ARG A 33 4.20 -3.62 7.14
N ILE A 34 3.79 -2.71 6.25
CA ILE A 34 3.52 -3.04 4.84
C ILE A 34 4.80 -3.52 4.14
N ALA A 35 5.95 -2.89 4.41
CA ALA A 35 7.24 -3.30 3.88
C ALA A 35 7.67 -4.70 4.33
N GLU A 36 7.42 -5.04 5.59
CA GLU A 36 7.64 -6.39 6.13
C GLU A 36 6.76 -7.42 5.42
N LEU A 37 5.44 -7.16 5.35
CA LEU A 37 4.47 -8.08 4.74
C LEU A 37 4.73 -8.31 3.24
N VAL A 38 5.10 -7.25 2.52
CA VAL A 38 5.39 -7.33 1.08
C VAL A 38 6.82 -7.82 0.81
N GLY A 39 7.69 -7.85 1.83
CA GLY A 39 9.10 -8.23 1.71
C GLY A 39 9.89 -7.28 0.81
N ARG A 40 9.71 -5.96 0.97
CA ARG A 40 10.36 -4.93 0.13
C ARG A 40 10.79 -3.74 0.98
N GLU A 41 11.76 -2.99 0.47
CA GLU A 41 12.23 -1.79 1.16
C GLU A 41 11.13 -0.74 1.37
N LYS A 42 11.16 -0.11 2.54
CA LYS A 42 10.26 0.98 2.93
C LYS A 42 10.22 2.14 1.92
N SER A 43 11.34 2.45 1.29
CA SER A 43 11.44 3.51 0.27
C SER A 43 10.59 3.19 -0.99
N GLN A 44 10.58 1.92 -1.42
CA GLN A 44 9.81 1.42 -2.56
C GLN A 44 8.32 1.38 -2.23
N ILE A 45 7.98 0.95 -1.02
CA ILE A 45 6.61 0.90 -0.52
C ILE A 45 6.03 2.30 -0.39
N SER A 46 6.77 3.24 0.22
CA SER A 46 6.34 4.63 0.38
C SER A 46 6.01 5.29 -0.97
N ARG A 47 6.88 5.13 -1.98
CA ARG A 47 6.62 5.64 -3.33
C ARG A 47 5.38 5.01 -3.96
N SER A 48 5.20 3.70 -3.81
CA SER A 48 4.05 2.99 -4.36
C SER A 48 2.75 3.42 -3.67
N LEU A 49 2.74 3.56 -2.35
CA LEU A 49 1.61 4.06 -1.58
C LEU A 49 1.24 5.49 -1.98
N LYS A 50 2.23 6.36 -2.23
CA LYS A 50 1.97 7.72 -2.73
C LYS A 50 1.24 7.70 -4.06
N ILE A 51 1.64 6.82 -5.00
CA ILE A 51 0.98 6.66 -6.30
C ILE A 51 -0.43 6.10 -6.09
N LEU A 52 -0.58 5.02 -5.34
CA LEU A 52 -1.90 4.42 -5.07
C LEU A 52 -2.87 5.42 -4.40
N ALA A 53 -2.37 6.27 -3.49
CA ALA A 53 -3.15 7.30 -2.85
C ALA A 53 -3.57 8.42 -3.81
N GLN A 54 -2.70 8.81 -4.75
CA GLN A 54 -3.07 9.75 -5.82
C GLN A 54 -4.23 9.24 -6.67
N TYR A 55 -4.33 7.91 -6.85
CA TYR A 55 -5.45 7.27 -7.54
C TYR A 55 -6.61 6.88 -6.62
N GLY A 56 -6.58 7.25 -5.32
CA GLY A 56 -7.66 6.94 -4.37
C GLY A 56 -7.84 5.44 -4.08
N LEU A 57 -6.84 4.62 -4.41
CA LEU A 57 -6.86 3.17 -4.15
C LEU A 57 -6.46 2.84 -2.70
N VAL A 58 -5.73 3.75 -2.06
CA VAL A 58 -5.42 3.69 -0.63
C VAL A 58 -5.59 5.07 -0.02
N GLU A 59 -5.87 5.12 1.27
CA GLU A 59 -5.88 6.35 2.05
C GLU A 59 -4.86 6.26 3.18
N ARG A 60 -4.35 7.41 3.59
CA ARG A 60 -3.50 7.53 4.77
C ARG A 60 -4.23 8.32 5.84
N ASP A 61 -4.37 7.71 7.00
CA ASP A 61 -4.92 8.35 8.17
C ASP A 61 -3.97 9.43 8.72
N ALA A 62 -4.49 10.62 9.02
CA ALA A 62 -3.66 11.76 9.42
C ALA A 62 -3.10 11.63 10.84
N GLU A 63 -3.85 10.97 11.73
CA GLU A 63 -3.51 10.85 13.15
C GLU A 63 -2.58 9.65 13.38
N THR A 64 -3.01 8.47 12.94
CA THR A 64 -2.28 7.20 13.14
C THR A 64 -1.16 7.01 12.12
N ARG A 65 -1.21 7.75 10.98
CA ARG A 65 -0.32 7.57 9.83
C ARG A 65 -0.42 6.20 9.15
N GLY A 66 -1.44 5.41 9.51
CA GLY A 66 -1.73 4.11 8.91
C GLY A 66 -2.34 4.27 7.51
N TYR A 67 -2.12 3.25 6.67
CA TYR A 67 -2.74 3.15 5.36
C TYR A 67 -3.88 2.12 5.38
N ARG A 68 -4.95 2.39 4.64
CA ARG A 68 -6.10 1.49 4.43
C ARG A 68 -6.51 1.50 2.96
N LEU A 69 -7.34 0.55 2.55
CA LEU A 69 -7.96 0.57 1.22
C LEU A 69 -8.81 1.84 1.07
N GLY A 70 -8.72 2.46 -0.10
CA GLY A 70 -9.41 3.71 -0.40
C GLY A 70 -10.82 3.50 -0.96
N PRO A 71 -11.60 4.58 -1.06
CA PRO A 71 -13.02 4.54 -1.44
C PRO A 71 -13.26 4.09 -2.89
N ARG A 72 -12.23 4.01 -3.75
CA ARG A 72 -12.41 3.48 -5.11
C ARG A 72 -12.53 1.95 -5.18
N LEU A 73 -12.34 1.26 -4.06
CA LEU A 73 -12.41 -0.20 -3.96
C LEU A 73 -13.67 -0.69 -3.23
N PHE A 74 -14.58 0.21 -2.83
CA PHE A 74 -15.87 -0.05 -2.20
C PHE A 74 -16.98 0.65 -2.98
#